data_AF-A0A0C3CP67-F1
#
_entry.id   AF-A0A0C3CP67-F1
#
_cell.length_a   1.000
_cell.length_b   1.000
_cell.length_c   1.000
_cell.angle_alpha   90.00
_cell.angle_beta   90.00
_cell.angle_gamma   90.00
#
_symmetry.space_group_name_H-M   'P 1'
#
loop_
_entity.id
_entity.type
_entity.pdbx_description
1 polymer ?
#
loop_
_entity_poly.entity_id
_entity_poly.type
_entity_poly.pdbx_seq_one_letter_code
_entity_poly.pdbx_strand_id
1 'polypeptide(L)'
;MVTSPSAAHKSVLSTIIRHLHFVLLSLPVSASILTYQISANWPVEGPSIYAIPDLMILEITEGGTEDRPLCFMESVFLQSDEAVMDKLQNYVYDHPDVLMVGKILMKQAMLYHSPGSNGSLVPHLRSSELMMWTKWKGDLGPQDFASVVIDGHTWFSLSSVEIHAWTCEDGLINVDCLDSDRYTFGTLYPNVRLDNIEHTFHRGITLLKEEALKLETFQAEESLYNCLKAWSPPSLLNEELFTTALVNGVWATAYS
;
A
#
# COMPACT_ATOMS: atom_id res chain seq x y z
N MET A 1 23.65 1.76 -8.74
CA MET A 1 23.74 2.99 -7.93
C MET A 1 22.32 3.47 -7.71
N VAL A 2 21.91 3.69 -6.46
CA VAL A 2 20.52 3.96 -6.09
C VAL A 2 20.06 5.27 -6.74
N THR A 3 19.15 5.20 -7.72
CA THR A 3 18.61 6.37 -8.44
C THR A 3 17.44 7.02 -7.71
N SER A 4 16.89 6.35 -6.71
CA SER A 4 15.76 6.82 -5.91
C SER A 4 15.68 6.04 -4.59
N PRO A 5 15.17 6.61 -3.49
CA PRO A 5 15.13 5.99 -2.17
C PRO A 5 14.05 4.89 -2.05
N SER A 6 14.20 3.84 -2.86
CA SER A 6 13.15 2.85 -3.12
C SER A 6 12.76 2.02 -1.90
N ALA A 7 13.71 1.74 -1.00
CA ALA A 7 13.43 1.01 0.22
C ALA A 7 12.49 1.80 1.16
N ALA A 8 12.72 3.11 1.30
CA ALA A 8 11.83 3.98 2.06
C ALA A 8 10.43 4.03 1.44
N HIS A 9 10.34 4.23 0.12
CA HIS A 9 9.06 4.32 -0.59
C HIS A 9 8.27 3.00 -0.53
N LYS A 10 8.94 1.85 -0.63
CA LYS A 10 8.29 0.53 -0.55
C LYS A 10 7.88 0.13 0.85
N SER A 11 8.43 0.75 1.90
CA SER A 11 8.23 0.30 3.29
C SER A 11 6.78 0.35 3.76
N VAL A 12 6.07 1.43 3.41
CA VAL A 12 4.65 1.64 3.76
C VAL A 12 3.77 0.62 3.02
N LEU A 13 3.96 0.48 1.71
CA LEU A 13 3.22 -0.49 0.91
C LEU A 13 3.46 -1.92 1.40
N SER A 14 4.71 -2.29 1.67
CA SER A 14 5.06 -3.63 2.19
C SER A 14 4.35 -3.91 3.52
N THR A 15 4.19 -2.87 4.35
CA THR A 15 3.46 -2.96 5.62
C THR A 15 1.97 -3.19 5.38
N ILE A 16 1.36 -2.47 4.44
CA ILE A 16 -0.05 -2.67 4.04
C ILE A 16 -0.26 -4.09 3.50
N ILE A 17 0.57 -4.54 2.55
CA ILE A 17 0.51 -5.90 1.96
C ILE A 17 0.54 -6.95 3.07
N ARG A 18 1.48 -6.84 4.00
CA ARG A 18 1.63 -7.81 5.09
C ARG A 18 0.39 -7.90 5.98
N HIS A 19 -0.21 -6.77 6.33
CA HIS A 19 -1.40 -6.77 7.20
C HIS A 19 -2.65 -7.22 6.45
N LEU A 20 -2.82 -6.81 5.20
CA LEU A 20 -3.91 -7.31 4.36
C LEU A 20 -3.82 -8.82 4.21
N HIS A 21 -2.61 -9.38 4.08
CA HIS A 21 -2.44 -10.83 4.03
C HIS A 21 -2.98 -11.52 5.29
N PHE A 22 -2.67 -10.98 6.48
CA PHE A 22 -3.22 -11.52 7.74
C PHE A 22 -4.74 -11.36 7.85
N VAL A 23 -5.29 -10.23 7.41
CA VAL A 23 -6.73 -9.99 7.39
C VAL A 23 -7.41 -11.02 6.48
N LEU A 24 -6.95 -11.18 5.25
CA LEU A 24 -7.55 -12.07 4.26
C LEU A 24 -7.45 -13.54 4.70
N LEU A 25 -6.34 -13.94 5.33
CA LEU A 25 -6.21 -15.29 5.93
C LEU A 25 -7.16 -15.53 7.10
N SER A 26 -7.62 -14.47 7.77
CA SER A 26 -8.56 -14.57 8.88
C SER A 26 -10.03 -14.63 8.44
N LEU A 27 -10.32 -14.38 7.16
CA LEU A 27 -11.67 -14.55 6.62
C LEU A 27 -12.06 -16.02 6.71
N PRO A 28 -13.22 -16.35 7.31
CA PRO A 28 -13.67 -17.73 7.46
C PRO A 28 -14.29 -18.24 6.16
N VAL A 29 -13.47 -18.32 5.10
CA VAL A 29 -13.85 -18.85 3.78
C VAL A 29 -13.15 -20.19 3.55
N SER A 30 -13.81 -21.11 2.85
CA SER A 30 -13.15 -22.35 2.41
C SER A 30 -12.29 -22.07 1.19
N ALA A 31 -11.02 -22.47 1.23
CA ALA A 31 -10.12 -22.37 0.08
C ALA A 31 -10.61 -23.20 -1.13
N SER A 32 -11.52 -24.17 -0.90
CA SER A 32 -12.19 -24.94 -1.97
C SER A 32 -13.39 -24.23 -2.61
N ILE A 33 -13.67 -23.00 -2.18
CA ILE A 33 -14.78 -22.19 -2.71
C ILE A 33 -14.20 -20.89 -3.22
N LEU A 34 -13.42 -20.23 -2.35
CA LEU A 34 -12.94 -18.89 -2.55
C LEU A 34 -11.58 -18.72 -1.87
N THR A 35 -10.61 -18.22 -2.61
CA THR A 35 -9.32 -17.78 -2.08
C THR A 35 -9.07 -16.35 -2.51
N TYR A 36 -8.50 -15.54 -1.61
CA TYR A 36 -7.98 -14.23 -1.96
C TYR A 36 -6.47 -14.29 -2.10
N GLN A 37 -5.96 -13.74 -3.19
CA GLN A 37 -4.52 -13.62 -3.42
C GLN A 37 -4.13 -12.15 -3.47
N ILE A 38 -3.14 -11.78 -2.65
CA ILE A 38 -2.46 -10.50 -2.82
C ILE A 38 -1.36 -10.70 -3.85
N SER A 39 -1.45 -9.97 -4.95
CA SER A 39 -0.45 -9.97 -5.99
C SER A 39 0.24 -8.61 -6.03
N ALA A 40 1.57 -8.65 -5.99
CA ALA A 40 2.42 -7.56 -6.42
C ALA A 40 3.18 -8.06 -7.64
N ASN A 41 3.28 -7.24 -8.69
CA ASN A 41 3.98 -7.56 -9.95
C ASN A 41 3.22 -8.42 -10.98
N TRP A 42 1.90 -8.55 -10.88
CA TRP A 42 1.12 -9.23 -11.92
C TRP A 42 0.47 -8.21 -12.86
N PRO A 43 0.64 -8.32 -14.19
CA PRO A 43 0.07 -7.37 -15.12
C PRO A 43 -1.45 -7.48 -15.15
N VAL A 44 -2.08 -6.33 -15.32
CA VAL A 44 -3.50 -6.17 -15.54
C VAL A 44 -3.67 -5.59 -16.93
N GLU A 45 -4.52 -6.23 -17.72
CA GLU A 45 -4.85 -5.83 -19.08
C GLU A 45 -6.35 -5.56 -19.16
N GLY A 46 -6.68 -4.37 -19.64
CA GLY A 46 -8.02 -3.93 -19.96
C GLY A 46 -8.02 -3.09 -21.24
N PRO A 47 -9.20 -2.70 -21.74
CA PRO A 47 -9.32 -1.89 -22.95
C PRO A 47 -8.52 -0.57 -22.91
N SER A 48 -8.34 0.01 -21.73
CA SER A 48 -7.75 1.33 -21.51
C SER A 48 -6.39 1.25 -20.81
N ILE A 49 -6.04 0.12 -20.19
CA ILE A 49 -4.80 -0.05 -19.45
C ILE A 49 -4.08 -1.36 -19.70
N TYR A 50 -2.76 -1.28 -19.85
CA TYR A 50 -1.84 -2.39 -19.62
C TYR A 50 -0.82 -1.95 -18.59
N ALA A 51 -0.95 -2.42 -17.36
CA ALA A 51 -0.08 -1.98 -16.29
C ALA A 51 0.08 -3.01 -15.17
N ILE A 52 1.16 -2.88 -14.42
CA ILE A 52 1.44 -3.71 -13.26
C ILE A 52 1.11 -2.88 -12.01
N PRO A 53 0.05 -3.22 -11.25
CA PRO A 53 -0.20 -2.58 -9.98
C PRO A 53 0.85 -2.94 -8.93
N ASP A 54 1.12 -1.97 -8.05
CA ASP A 54 2.03 -2.19 -6.92
C ASP A 54 1.40 -3.13 -5.87
N LEU A 55 0.07 -3.11 -5.75
CA LEU A 55 -0.73 -4.07 -4.98
C LEU A 55 -2.05 -4.32 -5.70
N MET A 56 -2.41 -5.60 -5.85
CA MET A 56 -3.72 -6.06 -6.28
C MET A 56 -4.24 -7.14 -5.34
N ILE A 57 -5.53 -7.11 -5.02
CA ILE A 57 -6.24 -8.24 -4.38
C ILE A 57 -7.09 -8.91 -5.45
N LEU A 58 -6.82 -10.20 -5.68
CA LEU A 58 -7.59 -11.06 -6.57
C LEU A 58 -8.51 -11.96 -5.76
N GLU A 59 -9.75 -12.09 -6.21
CA GLU A 59 -10.69 -13.13 -5.82
C GLU A 59 -10.59 -14.28 -6.82
N ILE A 60 -10.34 -15.49 -6.29
CA ILE A 60 -10.16 -16.72 -7.06
C ILE A 60 -11.20 -17.72 -6.56
N THR A 61 -12.19 -18.04 -7.40
CA THR A 61 -13.23 -19.02 -7.09
C THR A 61 -12.91 -20.38 -7.70
N GLU A 62 -13.11 -21.48 -6.96
CA GLU A 62 -12.89 -22.82 -7.50
C GLU A 62 -13.88 -23.11 -8.64
N GLY A 63 -13.36 -23.49 -9.82
CA GLY A 63 -14.17 -23.71 -11.03
C GLY A 63 -14.60 -22.43 -11.76
N GLY A 64 -14.18 -21.25 -11.28
CA GLY A 64 -14.31 -19.99 -12.01
C GLY A 64 -13.44 -19.96 -13.26
N THR A 65 -13.87 -19.20 -14.27
CA THR A 65 -13.13 -19.06 -15.53
C THR A 65 -12.05 -17.98 -15.49
N GLU A 66 -12.19 -16.98 -14.62
CA GLU A 66 -11.29 -15.82 -14.54
C GLU A 66 -11.14 -15.34 -13.09
N ASP A 67 -9.92 -14.92 -12.73
CA ASP A 67 -9.62 -14.27 -11.46
C ASP A 67 -10.15 -12.83 -11.48
N ARG A 68 -10.80 -12.39 -10.40
CA ARG A 68 -11.46 -11.09 -10.33
C ARG A 68 -10.64 -10.10 -9.50
N PRO A 69 -10.16 -8.97 -10.07
CA PRO A 69 -9.51 -7.94 -9.27
C PRO A 69 -10.53 -7.15 -8.46
N LEU A 70 -10.35 -7.11 -7.14
CA LEU A 70 -11.25 -6.41 -6.21
C LEU A 70 -10.62 -5.17 -5.58
N CYS A 71 -9.28 -5.08 -5.58
CA CYS A 71 -8.58 -3.93 -5.03
C CYS A 71 -7.32 -3.62 -5.83
N PHE A 72 -7.03 -2.32 -6.01
CA PHE A 72 -5.77 -1.82 -6.55
C PHE A 72 -5.14 -0.79 -5.62
N MET A 73 -3.82 -0.84 -5.42
CA MET A 73 -3.09 0.29 -4.84
C MET A 73 -1.79 0.57 -5.59
N GLU A 74 -1.46 1.86 -5.67
CA GLU A 74 -0.24 2.37 -6.29
C GLU A 74 0.62 3.13 -5.30
N SER A 75 1.94 3.05 -5.46
CA SER A 75 2.87 3.93 -4.78
C SER A 75 3.33 5.02 -5.73
N VAL A 76 3.06 6.28 -5.38
CA VAL A 76 3.57 7.44 -6.12
C VAL A 76 5.04 7.61 -5.78
N PHE A 77 5.90 6.98 -6.57
CA PHE A 77 7.34 7.01 -6.39
C PHE A 77 8.12 7.43 -7.64
N LEU A 78 8.21 6.56 -8.64
CA LEU A 78 8.90 6.84 -9.90
C LEU A 78 7.98 7.51 -10.93
N GLN A 79 6.68 7.53 -10.64
CA GLN A 79 5.64 8.08 -11.48
C GLN A 79 5.11 9.38 -10.86
N SER A 80 4.62 10.31 -11.68
CA SER A 80 3.96 11.50 -11.18
C SER A 80 2.64 11.13 -10.51
N ASP A 81 2.17 12.00 -9.63
CA ASP A 81 0.86 11.83 -8.99
C ASP A 81 -0.27 11.77 -10.02
N GLU A 82 -0.21 12.62 -11.04
CA GLU A 82 -1.14 12.64 -12.19
C GLU A 82 -1.16 11.30 -12.93
N ALA A 83 0.00 10.75 -13.28
CA ALA A 83 0.06 9.46 -13.97
C ALA A 83 -0.51 8.32 -13.13
N VAL A 84 -0.33 8.36 -11.81
CA VAL A 84 -0.94 7.38 -10.90
C VAL A 84 -2.45 7.57 -10.83
N MET A 85 -2.95 8.80 -10.78
CA MET A 85 -4.39 9.07 -10.77
C MET A 85 -5.06 8.58 -12.06
N ASP A 86 -4.46 8.85 -13.23
CA ASP A 86 -4.93 8.32 -14.52
C ASP A 86 -4.96 6.79 -14.52
N LYS A 87 -3.93 6.16 -13.94
CA LYS A 87 -3.84 4.71 -13.80
C LYS A 87 -4.98 4.15 -12.94
N LEU A 88 -5.23 4.76 -11.78
CA LEU A 88 -6.34 4.37 -10.90
C LEU A 88 -7.70 4.54 -11.58
N GLN A 89 -7.88 5.62 -12.34
CA GLN A 89 -9.11 5.84 -13.11
C GLN A 89 -9.33 4.74 -14.15
N ASN A 90 -8.28 4.38 -14.90
CA ASN A 90 -8.35 3.32 -15.89
C ASN A 90 -8.61 1.95 -15.25
N TYR A 91 -8.05 1.66 -14.07
CA TYR A 91 -8.39 0.45 -13.33
C TYR A 91 -9.88 0.37 -13.00
N VAL A 92 -10.47 1.45 -12.48
CA VAL A 92 -11.90 1.47 -12.16
C VAL A 92 -12.77 1.36 -13.42
N TYR A 93 -12.36 2.01 -14.51
CA TYR A 93 -13.10 1.97 -15.77
C TYR A 93 -13.08 0.59 -16.43
N ASP A 94 -11.91 -0.06 -16.48
CA ASP A 94 -11.76 -1.38 -17.10
C ASP A 94 -12.22 -2.52 -16.18
N HIS A 95 -12.27 -2.30 -14.86
CA HIS A 95 -12.72 -3.27 -13.86
C HIS A 95 -13.82 -2.68 -12.95
N PRO A 96 -15.09 -2.66 -13.42
CA PRO A 96 -16.20 -2.03 -12.69
C PRO A 96 -16.54 -2.70 -11.36
N ASP A 97 -16.04 -3.92 -11.16
CA ASP A 97 -16.21 -4.72 -9.95
C ASP A 97 -15.24 -4.39 -8.82
N VAL A 98 -14.27 -3.50 -9.06
CA VAL A 98 -13.30 -3.10 -8.04
C VAL A 98 -14.02 -2.45 -6.87
N LEU A 99 -13.73 -2.95 -5.67
CA LEU A 99 -14.35 -2.50 -4.43
C LEU A 99 -13.55 -1.39 -3.74
N MET A 100 -12.24 -1.33 -3.99
CA MET A 100 -11.37 -0.34 -3.40
C MET A 100 -10.20 0.00 -4.33
N VAL A 101 -9.85 1.28 -4.44
CA VAL A 101 -8.58 1.71 -5.02
C VAL A 101 -7.85 2.64 -4.07
N GLY A 102 -6.54 2.74 -4.17
CA GLY A 102 -5.77 3.64 -3.32
C GLY A 102 -4.42 4.03 -3.88
N LYS A 103 -3.82 5.05 -3.27
CA LYS A 103 -2.42 5.41 -3.53
C LYS A 103 -1.69 5.77 -2.24
N ILE A 104 -0.38 5.53 -2.24
CA ILE A 104 0.55 6.02 -1.23
C ILE A 104 1.37 7.12 -1.88
N LEU A 105 1.20 8.35 -1.39
CA LEU A 105 1.88 9.52 -1.91
C LEU A 105 3.00 9.94 -0.95
N MET A 106 4.25 9.74 -1.37
CA MET A 106 5.44 10.13 -0.60
C MET A 106 6.08 11.36 -1.23
N LYS A 107 5.93 12.52 -0.59
CA LYS A 107 6.47 13.79 -1.08
C LYS A 107 7.83 14.03 -0.46
N GLN A 108 8.86 14.19 -1.28
CA GLN A 108 10.20 14.55 -0.81
C GLN A 108 10.30 16.06 -0.58
N ALA A 109 10.95 16.47 0.51
CA ALA A 109 11.21 17.89 0.78
C ALA A 109 12.39 18.42 -0.06
N MET A 110 13.33 17.54 -0.42
CA MET A 110 14.41 17.83 -1.37
C MET A 110 14.47 16.70 -2.40
N LEU A 111 14.70 17.05 -3.67
CA LEU A 111 14.87 16.06 -4.72
C LEU A 111 16.07 15.16 -4.40
N TYR A 112 15.85 13.86 -4.39
CA TYR A 112 16.94 12.91 -4.21
C TYR A 112 17.94 12.96 -5.37
N HIS A 113 19.22 13.00 -5.02
CA HIS A 113 20.32 12.90 -5.96
C HIS A 113 21.15 11.67 -5.62
N SER A 114 21.38 10.80 -6.59
CA SER A 114 22.21 9.61 -6.39
C SER A 114 23.63 9.98 -5.94
N PRO A 115 24.24 9.31 -4.95
CA PRO A 115 25.56 9.67 -4.44
C PRO A 115 26.65 9.74 -5.52
N GLY A 116 26.61 8.89 -6.55
CA GLY A 116 27.62 8.96 -7.61
C GLY A 116 27.31 9.91 -8.75
N SER A 117 26.26 10.72 -8.64
CA SER A 117 26.23 12.00 -9.35
C SER A 117 27.34 12.95 -8.85
N ASN A 118 27.82 12.75 -7.62
CA ASN A 118 28.94 13.48 -7.03
C ASN A 118 30.18 12.58 -6.87
N GLY A 119 31.03 12.55 -7.90
CA GLY A 119 32.21 11.66 -7.97
C GLY A 119 33.21 11.79 -6.82
N SER A 120 33.22 12.90 -6.08
CA SER A 120 34.11 13.09 -4.91
C SER A 120 33.58 12.44 -3.63
N LEU A 121 32.26 12.23 -3.50
CA LEU A 121 31.65 11.56 -2.34
C LEU A 121 31.76 10.03 -2.40
N VAL A 122 31.83 9.46 -3.60
CA VAL A 122 31.79 7.99 -3.80
C VAL A 122 32.90 7.23 -3.05
N PRO A 123 34.18 7.65 -3.08
CA PRO A 123 35.22 6.94 -2.35
C PRO A 123 35.00 7.00 -0.84
N HIS A 124 34.52 8.15 -0.34
CA HIS A 124 34.27 8.35 1.08
C HIS A 124 33.14 7.43 1.57
N LEU A 125 31.98 7.45 0.90
CA LEU A 125 30.83 6.61 1.24
C LEU A 125 31.14 5.11 1.17
N ARG A 126 31.99 4.68 0.23
CA ARG A 126 32.43 3.27 0.15
C ARG A 126 33.35 2.86 1.29
N SER A 127 34.05 3.81 1.90
CA SER A 127 34.96 3.59 3.03
C SER A 127 34.29 3.78 4.39
N SER A 128 33.10 4.39 4.41
CA SER A 128 32.34 4.64 5.64
C SER A 128 31.87 3.35 6.29
N GLU A 129 31.87 3.34 7.62
CA GLU A 129 31.36 2.23 8.41
C GLU A 129 29.83 2.18 8.32
N LEU A 130 29.28 1.00 8.04
CA LEU A 130 27.83 0.80 8.02
C LEU A 130 27.28 0.86 9.44
N MET A 131 26.25 1.68 9.65
CA MET A 131 25.60 1.74 10.96
C MET A 131 24.69 0.54 11.15
N MET A 132 24.90 -0.21 12.25
CA MET A 132 23.98 -1.27 12.65
C MET A 132 22.58 -0.74 12.93
N TRP A 133 21.56 -1.48 12.51
CA TRP A 133 20.15 -1.13 12.72
C TRP A 133 19.81 -0.81 14.19
N THR A 134 20.36 -1.57 15.16
CA THR A 134 20.08 -1.35 16.58
C THR A 134 20.61 -0.01 17.09
N LYS A 135 21.76 0.42 16.58
CA LYS A 135 22.35 1.73 16.87
C LYS A 135 21.53 2.84 16.22
N TRP A 136 21.21 2.67 14.94
CA TRP A 136 20.36 3.59 14.18
C TRP A 136 19.02 3.85 14.87
N LYS A 137 18.31 2.78 15.28
CA LYS A 137 17.03 2.89 15.98
C LYS A 137 17.17 3.59 17.35
N GLY A 138 18.29 3.40 18.04
CA GLY A 138 18.56 4.05 19.32
C GLY A 138 18.87 5.54 19.20
N ASP A 139 19.42 5.96 18.06
CA ASP A 139 19.87 7.33 17.83
C ASP A 139 18.76 8.24 17.22
N LEU A 140 17.70 7.67 16.66
CA LEU A 140 16.59 8.43 16.06
C LEU A 140 15.50 8.80 17.06
N GLY A 141 15.19 10.09 17.14
CA GLY A 141 13.95 10.60 17.71
C GLY A 141 12.73 10.36 16.82
N PRO A 142 11.51 10.67 17.33
CA PRO A 142 10.23 10.32 16.68
C PRO A 142 10.01 10.87 15.27
N GLN A 143 10.78 11.88 14.83
CA GLN A 143 10.65 12.53 13.52
C GLN A 143 12.00 12.64 12.78
N ASP A 144 13.06 12.05 13.33
CA ASP A 144 14.42 12.23 12.81
C ASP A 144 14.66 11.44 11.51
N PHE A 145 13.71 10.57 11.14
CA PHE A 145 13.71 9.88 9.85
C PHE A 145 13.31 10.78 8.67
N ALA A 146 12.80 11.99 8.92
CA ALA A 146 12.33 12.90 7.88
C ALA A 146 13.47 13.53 7.07
N SER A 147 14.67 13.66 7.64
CA SER A 147 15.85 14.12 6.92
C SER A 147 17.06 13.34 7.38
N VAL A 148 17.58 12.50 6.49
CA VAL A 148 18.74 11.66 6.76
C VAL A 148 19.91 12.12 5.94
N VAL A 149 20.87 12.72 6.63
CA VAL A 149 22.15 13.15 6.09
C VAL A 149 23.26 12.32 6.74
N ILE A 150 23.95 11.51 5.94
CA ILE A 150 25.05 10.66 6.40
C ILE A 150 26.26 10.96 5.52
N ASP A 151 27.41 11.20 6.16
CA ASP A 151 28.67 11.52 5.49
C ASP A 151 28.56 12.64 4.45
N GLY A 152 27.79 13.67 4.78
CA GLY A 152 27.55 14.84 3.94
C GLY A 152 26.63 14.59 2.75
N HIS A 153 25.97 13.43 2.68
CA HIS A 153 24.99 13.09 1.65
C HIS A 153 23.57 12.97 2.21
N THR A 154 22.61 13.65 1.58
CA THR A 154 21.19 13.54 1.92
C THR A 154 20.59 12.30 1.25
N TRP A 155 20.50 11.21 2.01
CA TRP A 155 19.93 9.94 1.54
C TRP A 155 18.41 9.97 1.45
N PHE A 156 17.77 10.74 2.33
CA PHE A 156 16.32 10.83 2.38
C PHE A 156 15.88 12.18 2.94
N SER A 157 14.84 12.76 2.35
CA SER A 157 14.29 14.06 2.76
C SER A 157 12.81 14.10 2.47
N LEU A 158 11.98 14.19 3.50
CA LEU A 158 10.55 13.94 3.47
C LEU A 158 9.76 15.19 3.85
N SER A 159 8.73 15.48 3.05
CA SER A 159 7.75 16.54 3.30
C SER A 159 6.44 15.96 3.84
N SER A 160 5.93 14.90 3.21
CA SER A 160 4.75 14.18 3.67
C SER A 160 4.72 12.74 3.21
N VAL A 161 3.99 11.91 3.96
CA VAL A 161 3.57 10.57 3.53
C VAL A 161 2.08 10.47 3.74
N GLU A 162 1.35 10.30 2.65
CA GLU A 162 -0.10 10.29 2.60
C GLU A 162 -0.59 8.94 2.07
N ILE A 163 -1.68 8.42 2.63
CA ILE A 163 -2.38 7.24 2.11
C ILE A 163 -3.77 7.69 1.72
N HIS A 164 -4.12 7.51 0.45
CA HIS A 164 -5.44 7.84 -0.10
C HIS A 164 -6.15 6.55 -0.46
N ALA A 165 -7.45 6.46 -0.15
CA ALA A 165 -8.27 5.33 -0.56
C ALA A 165 -9.66 5.80 -0.97
N TRP A 166 -10.22 5.07 -1.94
CA TRP A 166 -11.58 5.21 -2.43
C TRP A 166 -12.28 3.85 -2.37
N THR A 167 -13.55 3.82 -1.96
CA THR A 167 -14.35 2.59 -1.90
C THR A 167 -15.60 2.65 -2.79
N CYS A 168 -16.03 1.50 -3.27
CA CYS A 168 -17.25 1.32 -4.06
C CYS A 168 -18.46 1.23 -3.13
N GLU A 169 -19.19 2.33 -2.95
CA GLU A 169 -20.51 2.32 -2.30
C GLU A 169 -21.54 2.93 -3.26
N ASP A 170 -22.54 2.14 -3.63
CA ASP A 170 -23.70 2.51 -4.47
C ASP A 170 -23.38 3.11 -5.85
N GLY A 171 -22.29 2.65 -6.46
CA GLY A 171 -21.91 3.00 -7.83
C GLY A 171 -20.42 2.88 -8.06
N LEU A 172 -19.99 3.16 -9.29
CA LEU A 172 -18.57 3.12 -9.66
C LEU A 172 -17.75 4.09 -8.81
N ILE A 173 -16.53 3.67 -8.46
CA ILE A 173 -15.56 4.53 -7.81
C ILE A 173 -15.30 5.76 -8.69
N ASN A 174 -15.27 6.95 -8.09
CA ASN A 174 -14.84 8.16 -8.78
C ASN A 174 -13.59 8.70 -8.08
N VAL A 175 -12.42 8.42 -8.67
CA VAL A 175 -11.13 8.85 -8.13
C VAL A 175 -10.93 10.36 -8.18
N ASP A 176 -11.67 11.08 -9.02
CA ASP A 176 -11.63 12.54 -9.12
C ASP A 176 -12.42 13.24 -8.00
N CYS A 177 -13.26 12.48 -7.27
CA CYS A 177 -14.11 13.04 -6.22
C CYS A 177 -13.47 12.92 -4.84
N LEU A 178 -12.69 13.96 -4.47
CA LEU A 178 -11.94 14.03 -3.20
C LEU A 178 -12.75 14.54 -1.99
N ASP A 179 -14.02 14.88 -2.17
CA ASP A 179 -14.89 15.40 -1.11
C ASP A 179 -16.08 14.46 -0.82
N SER A 180 -15.98 13.20 -1.23
CA SER A 180 -17.03 12.21 -1.01
C SER A 180 -16.81 11.40 0.27
N ASP A 181 -17.89 10.93 0.89
CA ASP A 181 -17.83 9.96 2.00
C ASP A 181 -17.14 8.63 1.61
N ARG A 182 -16.92 8.44 0.31
CA ARG A 182 -16.27 7.27 -0.30
C ARG A 182 -14.77 7.47 -0.52
N TYR A 183 -14.24 8.65 -0.19
CA TYR A 183 -12.82 8.98 -0.22
C TYR A 183 -12.34 9.42 1.15
N THR A 184 -11.11 9.04 1.46
CA THR A 184 -10.41 9.50 2.65
C THR A 184 -8.92 9.55 2.36
N PHE A 185 -8.23 10.35 3.14
CA PHE A 185 -6.79 10.25 3.23
C PHE A 185 -6.32 10.26 4.69
N GLY A 186 -5.27 9.51 4.94
CA GLY A 186 -4.50 9.53 6.18
C GLY A 186 -3.11 10.09 5.94
N THR A 187 -2.47 10.53 7.01
CA THR A 187 -1.11 11.05 6.98
C THR A 187 -0.24 10.24 7.93
N LEU A 188 0.96 9.83 7.50
CA LEU A 188 1.99 9.20 8.33
C LEU A 188 3.09 10.18 8.74
N TYR A 189 3.33 11.21 7.93
CA TYR A 189 4.26 12.28 8.21
C TYR A 189 3.71 13.58 7.59
N PRO A 190 3.79 14.74 8.27
CA PRO A 190 4.50 15.00 9.54
C PRO A 190 3.72 14.61 10.81
N ASN A 191 2.39 14.52 10.73
CA ASN A 191 1.55 14.14 11.85
C ASN A 191 0.81 12.86 11.51
N VAL A 192 0.93 11.84 12.35
CA VAL A 192 0.22 10.58 12.13
C VAL A 192 -1.27 10.79 12.38
N ARG A 193 -2.08 10.52 11.37
CA ARG A 193 -3.55 10.58 11.39
C ARG A 193 -4.07 9.45 10.50
N LEU A 194 -4.37 8.31 11.11
CA LEU A 194 -4.76 7.10 10.38
C LEU A 194 -6.21 6.66 10.62
N ASP A 195 -6.92 7.23 11.60
CA ASP A 195 -8.25 6.76 12.00
C ASP A 195 -9.24 6.71 10.82
N ASN A 196 -9.29 7.78 10.01
CA ASN A 196 -10.21 7.85 8.87
C ASN A 196 -9.85 6.86 7.76
N ILE A 197 -8.55 6.61 7.54
CA ILE A 197 -8.11 5.68 6.50
C ILE A 197 -8.28 4.23 6.97
N GLU A 198 -8.13 3.95 8.27
CA GLU A 198 -8.45 2.65 8.87
C GLU A 198 -9.92 2.31 8.66
N HIS A 199 -10.83 3.27 8.92
CA HIS A 199 -12.25 3.09 8.67
C HIS A 199 -12.54 2.70 7.21
N THR A 200 -11.89 3.34 6.23
CA THR A 200 -12.08 3.02 4.82
C THR A 200 -11.47 1.68 4.42
N PHE A 201 -10.33 1.29 4.98
CA PHE A 201 -9.84 -0.08 4.79
C PHE A 201 -10.80 -1.11 5.38
N HIS A 202 -11.32 -0.89 6.59
CA HIS A 202 -12.34 -1.75 7.18
C HIS A 202 -13.58 -1.84 6.29
N ARG A 203 -13.98 -0.73 5.68
CA ARG A 203 -15.09 -0.71 4.74
C ARG A 203 -14.79 -1.50 3.47
N GLY A 204 -13.63 -1.29 2.84
CA GLY A 204 -13.18 -2.08 1.69
C GLY A 204 -13.15 -3.59 1.99
N ILE A 205 -12.63 -3.98 3.15
CA ILE A 205 -12.63 -5.39 3.60
C ILE A 205 -14.05 -5.90 3.87
N THR A 206 -14.94 -5.05 4.38
CA THR A 206 -16.35 -5.40 4.56
C THR A 206 -17.05 -5.63 3.22
N LEU A 207 -16.74 -4.83 2.19
CA LEU A 207 -17.24 -5.04 0.82
C LEU A 207 -16.74 -6.37 0.25
N LEU A 208 -15.47 -6.74 0.46
CA LEU A 208 -14.96 -8.08 0.08
C LEU A 208 -15.76 -9.20 0.75
N LYS A 209 -16.05 -9.07 2.05
CA LYS A 209 -16.91 -10.00 2.78
C LYS A 209 -18.32 -10.05 2.20
N GLU A 210 -18.91 -8.91 1.85
CA GLU A 210 -20.25 -8.83 1.27
C GLU A 210 -20.30 -9.53 -0.11
N GLU A 211 -19.26 -9.40 -0.93
CA GLU A 211 -19.11 -10.14 -2.19
C GLU A 211 -19.03 -11.65 -1.96
N ALA A 212 -18.20 -12.11 -1.00
CA ALA A 212 -18.11 -13.53 -0.66
C ALA A 212 -19.46 -14.12 -0.22
N LEU A 213 -20.27 -13.36 0.52
CA LEU A 213 -21.59 -13.80 1.00
C LEU A 213 -22.63 -13.95 -0.13
N LYS A 214 -22.41 -13.33 -1.30
CA LYS A 214 -23.30 -13.45 -2.47
C LYS A 214 -23.12 -14.78 -3.21
N LEU A 215 -22.01 -15.49 -2.99
CA LEU A 215 -21.75 -16.77 -3.66
C LEU A 215 -22.72 -17.87 -3.19
N GLU A 216 -23.44 -18.49 -4.13
CA GLU A 216 -24.46 -19.53 -3.85
C GLU A 216 -23.87 -20.74 -3.12
N THR A 217 -22.64 -21.15 -3.48
CA THR A 217 -21.89 -22.23 -2.83
C THR A 217 -21.66 -21.94 -1.35
N PHE A 218 -21.45 -20.67 -0.99
CA PHE A 218 -21.25 -20.26 0.40
C PHE A 218 -22.54 -20.35 1.22
N GLN A 219 -23.69 -20.06 0.59
CA GLN A 219 -25.01 -20.16 1.25
C GLN A 219 -25.43 -21.60 1.53
N ALA A 220 -24.93 -22.56 0.73
CA ALA A 220 -25.15 -23.98 0.98
C ALA A 220 -24.42 -24.49 2.25
N GLU A 221 -23.33 -23.84 2.66
CA GLU A 221 -22.55 -24.18 3.85
C GLU A 221 -22.92 -23.29 5.06
N GLU A 222 -24.11 -23.52 5.63
CA GLU A 222 -24.72 -22.68 6.68
C GLU A 222 -23.78 -22.31 7.84
N SER A 223 -22.91 -23.23 8.27
CA SER A 223 -21.94 -22.96 9.34
C SER A 223 -20.88 -21.92 8.94
N LEU A 224 -20.32 -22.01 7.74
CA LEU A 224 -19.33 -21.06 7.22
C LEU A 224 -19.99 -19.72 6.87
N TYR A 225 -21.20 -19.77 6.29
CA TYR A 225 -22.03 -18.58 6.08
C TYR A 225 -22.22 -17.78 7.38
N ASN A 226 -22.59 -18.45 8.48
CA ASN A 226 -22.78 -17.80 9.77
C ASN A 226 -21.48 -17.26 10.37
N CYS A 227 -20.37 -18.00 10.24
CA CYS A 227 -19.04 -17.53 10.66
C CYS A 227 -18.62 -16.27 9.91
N LEU A 228 -18.74 -16.25 8.58
CA LEU A 228 -18.40 -15.08 7.75
C LEU A 228 -19.31 -13.91 8.07
N LYS A 229 -20.61 -14.15 8.23
CA LYS A 229 -21.58 -13.11 8.61
C LYS A 229 -21.24 -12.47 9.96
N ALA A 230 -20.78 -13.25 10.94
CA ALA A 230 -20.38 -12.76 12.26
C ALA A 230 -18.96 -12.15 12.29
N TRP A 231 -18.10 -12.49 11.34
CA TRP A 231 -16.73 -12.00 11.27
C TRP A 231 -16.67 -10.49 11.03
N SER A 232 -15.71 -9.82 11.66
CA SER A 232 -15.42 -8.40 11.48
C SER A 232 -13.94 -8.19 11.14
N PRO A 233 -13.60 -7.22 10.27
CA PRO A 233 -12.21 -6.90 9.97
C PRO A 233 -11.42 -6.58 11.25
N PRO A 234 -10.24 -7.19 11.46
CA PRO A 234 -9.34 -6.73 12.50
C PRO A 234 -8.67 -5.41 12.07
N SER A 235 -8.16 -4.66 13.05
CA SER A 235 -7.41 -3.42 12.81
C SER A 235 -6.25 -3.66 11.84
N LEU A 236 -6.22 -2.87 10.77
CA LEU A 236 -5.18 -2.95 9.74
C LEU A 236 -4.02 -1.99 10.01
N LEU A 237 -4.33 -0.80 10.52
CA LEU A 237 -3.39 0.31 10.58
C LEU A 237 -2.94 0.56 12.01
N ASN A 238 -1.63 0.46 12.24
CA ASN A 238 -1.01 0.73 13.53
C ASN A 238 0.12 1.75 13.33
N GLU A 239 -0.01 2.91 13.98
CA GLU A 239 0.95 4.01 13.89
C GLU A 239 2.39 3.57 14.16
N GLU A 240 2.64 2.81 15.23
CA GLU A 240 3.98 2.35 15.60
C GLU A 240 4.58 1.47 14.49
N LEU A 241 3.77 0.59 13.89
CA LEU A 241 4.21 -0.28 12.81
C LEU A 241 4.58 0.50 11.55
N PHE A 242 3.77 1.48 11.16
CA PHE A 242 4.05 2.30 9.97
C PHE A 242 5.25 3.22 10.17
N THR A 243 5.37 3.86 11.35
CA THR A 243 6.54 4.67 11.69
C THR A 243 7.80 3.80 11.72
N THR A 244 7.74 2.61 12.34
CA THR A 244 8.86 1.67 12.33
C THR A 244 9.23 1.23 10.92
N ALA A 245 8.25 0.97 10.05
CA ALA A 245 8.49 0.61 8.67
C ALA A 245 9.21 1.73 7.90
N LEU A 246 8.77 2.98 8.07
CA LEU A 246 9.45 4.14 7.48
C LEU A 246 10.90 4.23 7.97
N VAL A 247 11.14 4.12 9.28
CA VAL A 247 12.51 4.16 9.84
C VAL A 247 13.38 3.04 9.26
N ASN A 248 12.85 1.81 9.16
CA ASN A 248 13.54 0.67 8.52
C ASN A 248 13.87 0.97 7.05
N GLY A 249 12.91 1.50 6.29
CA GLY A 249 13.07 1.80 4.88
C GLY A 249 14.10 2.91 4.63
N VAL A 250 14.15 3.90 5.52
CA VAL A 250 15.14 4.98 5.48
C VAL A 250 16.53 4.45 5.82
N TRP A 251 16.66 3.61 6.85
CA TRP A 251 17.95 2.96 7.16
C TRP A 251 18.46 2.12 6.00
N ALA A 252 17.59 1.29 5.40
CA ALA A 252 17.94 0.49 4.23
C ALA A 252 18.36 1.39 3.06
N THR A 253 17.64 2.48 2.81
CA THR A 253 18.02 3.46 1.76
C THR A 253 19.44 3.98 1.93
N ALA A 254 19.89 4.21 3.16
CA ALA A 254 21.21 4.74 3.45
C ALA A 254 22.33 3.69 3.51
N TYR A 255 22.01 2.45 3.90
CA TYR A 255 23.02 1.44 4.26
C TYR A 255 22.89 0.07 3.56
N SER A 256 21.90 -0.15 2.67
CA SER A 256 21.70 -1.41 1.91
C SER A 256 22.22 -1.36 0.48
#